data_AF-A0A5P9PKP4-F1
#
_entry.id   AF-A0A5P9PKP4-F1
#
_cell.length_a   1.000
_cell.length_b   1.000
_cell.length_c   1.000
_cell.angle_alpha   90.00
_cell.angle_beta   90.00
_cell.angle_gamma   90.00
#
_symmetry.space_group_name_H-M   'P 1'
#
loop_
_entity.id
_entity.type
_entity.pdbx_description
1 polymer ?
#
loop_
_entity_poly.entity_id
_entity_poly.type
_entity_poly.pdbx_seq_one_letter_code
_entity_poly.pdbx_strand_id
1 'polypeptide(L)'
;MRDATAFTDPDNWSGGFYELSLEIGERDDGRLQRALTALWRAAGLTGCYGNAEREPAEQSAVPLTVASLEEFGHLRGVVTLPSADPVVCGCIAIRLDGDNGDNGDNQDWLTFYLPLGALGVVVPDVGGFPFGPDGGPRSLDWRVPLDAWLAEVAREVFRHLDFRLGLIGFDVDITDLTDPAAGVVPEQRWNGYLLPVGGKLEYVPANR
;
A
#
# COMPACT_ATOMS: atom_id res chain seq x y z
N MET A 1 8.55 -26.21 0.53
CA MET A 1 8.14 -24.99 -0.19
C MET A 1 7.66 -24.03 0.89
N ARG A 2 8.13 -22.78 0.89
CA ARG A 2 7.64 -21.78 1.85
C ARG A 2 6.21 -21.41 1.49
N ASP A 3 5.44 -21.04 2.49
CA ASP A 3 4.06 -20.61 2.33
C ASP A 3 4.00 -19.09 2.49
N ALA A 4 3.72 -18.37 1.40
CA ALA A 4 3.64 -16.91 1.39
C ALA A 4 2.42 -16.36 2.16
N THR A 5 1.53 -17.24 2.65
CA THR A 5 0.32 -16.88 3.41
C THR A 5 0.46 -17.12 4.91
N ALA A 6 1.55 -17.74 5.36
CA ALA A 6 1.80 -18.01 6.78
C ALA A 6 2.10 -16.70 7.53
N PHE A 7 1.29 -16.37 8.53
CA PHE A 7 1.48 -15.15 9.33
C PHE A 7 2.69 -15.29 10.25
N THR A 8 2.91 -16.47 10.82
CA THR A 8 3.94 -16.70 11.83
C THR A 8 5.32 -16.99 11.24
N ASP A 9 5.44 -17.08 9.91
CA ASP A 9 6.73 -17.16 9.24
C ASP A 9 7.37 -15.75 9.19
N PRO A 10 8.42 -15.48 10.00
CA PRO A 10 8.98 -14.14 10.11
C PRO A 10 9.60 -13.64 8.80
N ASP A 11 10.13 -14.51 7.94
CA ASP A 11 10.73 -13.98 6.71
C ASP A 11 9.67 -13.55 5.69
N ASN A 12 8.40 -13.98 5.83
CA ASN A 12 7.32 -13.41 5.01
C ASN A 12 7.19 -11.91 5.24
N TRP A 13 7.49 -11.40 6.44
CA TRP A 13 7.37 -9.99 6.80
C TRP A 13 8.68 -9.20 6.71
N SER A 14 9.71 -9.79 6.09
CA SER A 14 11.05 -9.19 5.99
C SER A 14 11.28 -8.53 4.63
N GLY A 15 12.38 -7.75 4.53
CA GLY A 15 12.83 -7.17 3.26
C GLY A 15 12.19 -5.84 2.86
N GLY A 16 11.38 -5.24 3.73
CA GLY A 16 10.61 -4.03 3.42
C GLY A 16 9.29 -4.36 2.71
N PHE A 17 8.62 -3.33 2.22
CA PHE A 17 7.25 -3.43 1.73
C PHE A 17 7.09 -2.81 0.36
N TYR A 18 6.29 -3.45 -0.49
CA TYR A 18 5.76 -2.85 -1.70
C TYR A 18 4.37 -2.31 -1.44
N GLU A 19 4.15 -1.03 -1.70
CA GLU A 19 3.09 -0.25 -1.09
C GLU A 19 2.23 0.47 -2.12
N LEU A 20 0.96 0.64 -1.76
CA LEU A 20 0.05 1.65 -2.28
C LEU A 20 -0.31 2.58 -1.13
N SER A 21 0.19 3.82 -1.18
CA SER A 21 -0.05 4.85 -0.16
C SER A 21 -0.94 5.95 -0.73
N LEU A 22 -2.07 6.24 -0.07
CA LEU A 22 -3.07 7.21 -0.51
C LEU A 22 -3.19 8.35 0.50
N GLU A 23 -3.00 9.59 0.05
CA GLU A 23 -3.25 10.81 0.84
C GLU A 23 -4.76 11.10 0.85
N ILE A 24 -5.46 10.64 1.89
CA ILE A 24 -6.91 10.79 2.02
C ILE A 24 -7.30 12.28 2.18
N GLY A 25 -6.39 13.08 2.73
CA GLY A 25 -6.53 14.52 2.94
C GLY A 25 -6.60 14.86 4.42
N GLU A 26 -7.32 15.93 4.76
CA GLU A 26 -7.52 16.35 6.15
C GLU A 26 -8.06 15.21 7.03
N ARG A 27 -7.61 15.21 8.28
CA ARG A 27 -7.98 14.20 9.29
C ARG A 27 -9.50 14.04 9.42
N ASP A 28 -9.99 12.85 9.08
CA ASP A 28 -11.42 12.52 9.07
C ASP A 28 -11.59 10.99 9.12
N ASP A 29 -11.94 10.46 10.30
CA ASP A 29 -12.16 9.01 10.51
C ASP A 29 -13.23 8.43 9.57
N GLY A 30 -14.25 9.22 9.23
CA GLY A 30 -15.31 8.79 8.32
C GLY A 30 -14.80 8.63 6.89
N ARG A 31 -13.93 9.53 6.42
CA ARG A 31 -13.25 9.40 5.12
C ARG A 31 -12.25 8.25 5.13
N LEU A 32 -11.42 8.16 6.17
CA LEU A 32 -10.44 7.08 6.33
C LEU A 32 -11.13 5.71 6.36
N GLN A 33 -12.26 5.58 7.07
CA GLN A 33 -13.08 4.37 7.10
C GLN A 33 -13.60 4.00 5.70
N ARG A 34 -14.11 4.97 4.93
CA ARG A 34 -14.57 4.71 3.56
C ARG A 34 -13.43 4.25 2.66
N ALA A 35 -12.24 4.86 2.81
CA ALA A 35 -11.04 4.46 2.09
C ALA A 35 -10.60 3.05 2.45
N LEU A 36 -10.51 2.72 3.73
CA LEU A 36 -10.17 1.39 4.22
C LEU A 36 -11.12 0.33 3.67
N THR A 37 -12.43 0.55 3.77
CA THR A 37 -13.44 -0.39 3.26
C THR A 37 -13.37 -0.54 1.73
N ALA A 38 -13.22 0.56 1.00
CA ALA A 38 -13.11 0.52 -0.46
C ALA A 38 -11.85 -0.22 -0.90
N LEU A 39 -10.70 0.05 -0.26
CA LEU A 39 -9.43 -0.58 -0.55
C LEU A 39 -9.49 -2.09 -0.31
N TRP A 40 -9.94 -2.49 0.89
CA TRP A 40 -10.01 -3.90 1.27
C TRP A 40 -10.85 -4.72 0.29
N ARG A 41 -11.97 -4.15 -0.15
CA ARG A 41 -12.85 -4.75 -1.15
C ARG A 41 -12.22 -4.78 -2.54
N ALA A 42 -11.64 -3.65 -2.98
CA ALA A 42 -11.08 -3.51 -4.32
C ALA A 42 -9.89 -4.44 -4.55
N ALA A 43 -9.01 -4.57 -3.56
CA ALA A 43 -7.89 -5.52 -3.61
C ALA A 43 -8.32 -6.97 -3.31
N GLY A 44 -9.57 -7.21 -2.89
CA GLY A 44 -10.08 -8.56 -2.67
C GLY A 44 -9.46 -9.27 -1.47
N LEU A 45 -9.11 -8.53 -0.41
CA LEU A 45 -8.47 -9.08 0.77
C LEU A 45 -9.40 -10.06 1.50
N THR A 46 -8.82 -11.17 1.94
CA THR A 46 -9.50 -12.20 2.74
C THR A 46 -8.97 -12.21 4.17
N GLY A 47 -9.88 -12.40 5.13
CA GLY A 47 -9.59 -12.21 6.54
C GLY A 47 -9.46 -10.74 6.93
N CYS A 48 -9.25 -10.49 8.22
CA CYS A 48 -8.93 -9.18 8.81
C CYS A 48 -8.45 -9.45 10.23
N TYR A 49 -7.15 -9.32 10.46
CA TYR A 49 -6.49 -9.80 11.68
C TYR A 49 -5.55 -8.74 12.26
N GLY A 50 -5.54 -8.62 13.59
CA GLY A 50 -4.73 -7.64 14.30
C GLY A 50 -3.32 -8.12 14.69
N ASN A 51 -3.08 -9.44 14.72
CA ASN A 51 -1.82 -10.00 15.24
C ASN A 51 -1.07 -10.83 14.16
N ALA A 52 0.15 -10.43 13.80
CA ALA A 52 1.01 -11.17 12.87
C ALA A 52 1.66 -12.42 13.50
N GLU A 53 1.78 -12.48 14.82
CA GLU A 53 2.44 -13.58 15.54
C GLU A 53 1.55 -14.79 15.76
N ARG A 54 0.35 -14.81 15.15
CA ARG A 54 -0.61 -15.90 15.25
C ARG A 54 -1.17 -16.22 13.88
N GLU A 55 -1.39 -17.50 13.59
CA GLU A 55 -2.00 -17.86 12.31
C GLU A 55 -3.48 -17.45 12.26
N PRO A 56 -4.03 -17.16 11.06
CA PRO A 56 -5.45 -16.84 10.88
C PRO A 56 -6.43 -17.81 11.56
N ALA A 57 -6.10 -19.10 11.60
CA ALA A 57 -6.93 -20.13 12.22
C ALA A 57 -6.90 -20.10 13.76
N GLU A 58 -5.93 -19.42 14.36
CA GLU A 58 -5.71 -19.40 15.80
C GLU A 58 -6.26 -18.12 16.46
N GLN A 59 -6.64 -17.12 15.67
CA GLN A 59 -7.14 -15.85 16.15
C GLN A 59 -8.53 -15.53 15.59
N SER A 60 -9.28 -14.69 16.29
CA SER A 60 -10.54 -14.18 15.78
C SER A 60 -10.28 -13.08 14.76
N ALA A 61 -11.05 -13.06 13.67
CA ALA A 61 -11.08 -11.90 12.79
C ALA A 61 -11.59 -10.69 13.58
N VAL A 62 -11.00 -9.53 13.30
CA VAL A 62 -11.39 -8.25 13.90
C VAL A 62 -12.27 -7.46 12.92
N PRO A 63 -13.12 -6.54 13.40
CA PRO A 63 -13.89 -5.67 12.52
C PRO A 63 -12.98 -4.85 11.59
N LEU A 64 -13.36 -4.71 10.32
CA LEU A 64 -12.66 -3.83 9.38
C LEU A 64 -13.03 -2.36 9.65
N THR A 65 -12.41 -1.79 10.69
CA THR A 65 -12.71 -0.44 11.13
C THR A 65 -11.46 0.38 11.42
N VAL A 66 -11.56 1.70 11.34
CA VAL A 66 -10.49 2.63 11.76
C VAL A 66 -10.12 2.40 13.23
N ALA A 67 -11.11 2.17 14.11
CA ALA A 67 -10.83 1.87 15.52
C ALA A 67 -9.98 0.60 15.69
N SER A 68 -10.26 -0.46 14.94
CA SER A 68 -9.42 -1.67 14.95
C SER A 68 -8.04 -1.41 14.33
N LEU A 69 -7.97 -0.61 13.27
CA LEU A 69 -6.69 -0.22 12.66
C LEU A 69 -5.80 0.54 13.66
N GLU A 70 -6.39 1.43 14.47
CA GLU A 70 -5.69 2.14 15.54
C GLU A 70 -5.31 1.24 16.72
N GLU A 71 -6.21 0.36 17.15
CA GLU A 71 -5.99 -0.57 18.26
C GLU A 71 -4.81 -1.51 17.97
N PHE A 72 -4.73 -2.05 16.75
CA PHE A 72 -3.72 -3.03 16.37
C PHE A 72 -2.52 -2.43 15.63
N GLY A 73 -2.58 -1.14 15.27
CA GLY A 73 -1.62 -0.43 14.41
C GLY A 73 -1.67 -0.87 12.94
N HIS A 74 -1.87 -2.15 12.68
CA HIS A 74 -2.01 -2.72 11.35
C HIS A 74 -3.17 -3.72 11.32
N LEU A 75 -3.92 -3.70 10.22
CA LEU A 75 -4.84 -4.79 9.88
C LEU A 75 -4.20 -5.64 8.79
N ARG A 76 -4.25 -6.96 8.95
CA ARG A 76 -3.59 -7.92 8.07
C ARG A 76 -4.57 -8.89 7.47
N GLY A 77 -4.24 -9.40 6.29
CA GLY A 77 -5.03 -10.38 5.57
C GLY A 77 -4.20 -11.12 4.54
N VAL A 78 -4.89 -11.85 3.67
CA VAL A 78 -4.30 -12.50 2.50
C VAL A 78 -4.95 -11.94 1.25
N VAL A 79 -4.13 -11.60 0.27
CA VAL A 79 -4.57 -11.12 -1.04
C VAL A 79 -4.12 -12.09 -2.12
N THR A 80 -4.97 -12.30 -3.13
CA THR A 80 -4.60 -13.04 -4.34
C THR A 80 -4.09 -12.06 -5.38
N LEU A 81 -2.83 -12.19 -5.76
CA LEU A 81 -2.20 -11.34 -6.77
C LEU A 81 -2.76 -11.63 -8.17
N PRO A 82 -2.53 -10.75 -9.16
CA PRO A 82 -2.92 -11.01 -10.56
C PRO A 82 -2.36 -12.31 -11.14
N SER A 83 -1.23 -12.82 -10.61
CA SER A 83 -0.66 -14.12 -10.98
C SER A 83 -1.46 -15.31 -10.43
N ALA A 84 -2.51 -15.06 -9.65
CA ALA A 84 -3.31 -16.01 -8.88
C ALA A 84 -2.62 -16.59 -7.62
N ASP A 85 -1.43 -16.11 -7.27
CA ASP A 85 -0.73 -16.53 -6.06
C ASP A 85 -1.20 -15.73 -4.83
N PRO A 86 -1.53 -16.39 -3.70
CA PRO A 86 -1.90 -15.71 -2.47
C PRO A 86 -0.66 -15.31 -1.66
N VAL A 87 -0.69 -14.12 -1.06
CA VAL A 87 0.36 -13.60 -0.17
C VAL A 87 -0.23 -12.91 1.05
N VAL A 88 0.48 -12.94 2.17
CA VAL A 88 0.17 -12.06 3.31
C VAL A 88 0.31 -10.60 2.89
N CYS A 89 -0.53 -9.75 3.48
CA CYS A 89 -0.54 -8.32 3.23
C CYS A 89 -1.04 -7.57 4.48
N GLY A 90 -0.96 -6.24 4.46
CA GLY A 90 -1.60 -5.45 5.50
C GLY A 90 -1.97 -4.03 5.06
N CYS A 91 -2.61 -3.33 5.98
CA CYS A 91 -2.93 -1.92 5.90
C CYS A 91 -2.52 -1.23 7.19
N ILE A 92 -2.04 0.00 7.06
CA ILE A 92 -1.77 0.93 8.17
C ILE A 92 -2.36 2.31 7.82
N ALA A 93 -2.80 3.05 8.84
CA ALA A 93 -3.07 4.46 8.71
C ALA A 93 -1.91 5.27 9.30
N ILE A 94 -1.43 6.25 8.55
CA ILE A 94 -0.43 7.20 9.03
C ILE A 94 -1.11 8.55 9.17
N ARG A 95 -1.14 9.07 10.40
CA ARG A 95 -1.75 10.36 10.71
C ARG A 95 -0.64 11.37 10.96
N LEU A 96 -0.39 12.24 9.98
CA LEU A 96 0.58 13.31 10.09
C LEU A 96 -0.05 14.48 10.85
N ASP A 97 0.64 14.95 11.88
CA ASP A 97 0.28 16.19 12.55
C ASP A 97 0.93 17.36 11.82
N GLY A 98 0.17 18.44 11.61
CA GLY A 98 0.70 19.69 11.08
C GLY A 98 1.70 20.33 12.04
N ASP A 99 2.82 20.84 11.54
CA ASP A 99 3.74 21.60 12.38
C ASP A 99 3.06 22.91 12.84
N ASN A 100 3.13 23.20 14.14
CA ASN A 100 2.38 24.29 14.82
C ASN A 100 2.81 25.72 14.41
N GLY A 101 3.48 25.89 13.28
CA GLY A 101 4.15 27.11 12.88
C GLY A 101 3.94 27.56 11.43
N ASP A 102 3.46 26.71 10.52
CA ASP A 102 3.22 27.12 9.13
C ASP A 102 2.25 26.16 8.44
N ASN A 103 0.95 26.49 8.44
CA ASN A 103 -0.09 25.95 7.55
C ASN A 103 -0.14 24.43 7.26
N GLY A 104 0.43 23.57 8.12
CA GLY A 104 0.30 22.13 7.99
C GLY A 104 -1.08 21.72 8.46
N ASP A 105 -1.98 21.34 7.56
CA ASP A 105 -3.19 20.65 7.98
C ASP A 105 -2.82 19.24 8.46
N ASN A 106 -3.51 18.72 9.47
CA ASN A 106 -3.37 17.33 9.87
C ASN A 106 -3.85 16.43 8.73
N GLN A 107 -3.01 15.51 8.27
CA GLN A 107 -3.29 14.67 7.11
C GLN A 107 -3.40 13.20 7.49
N ASP A 108 -4.40 12.52 6.92
CA ASP A 108 -4.53 11.07 7.00
C ASP A 108 -4.05 10.42 5.70
N TRP A 109 -3.17 9.44 5.87
CA TRP A 109 -2.70 8.54 4.83
C TRP A 109 -3.18 7.12 5.11
N LEU A 110 -3.58 6.40 4.07
CA LEU A 110 -3.87 4.98 4.13
C LEU A 110 -2.89 4.23 3.24
N THR A 111 -2.13 3.32 3.82
CA THR A 111 -1.13 2.52 3.12
C THR A 111 -1.52 1.05 3.15
N PHE A 112 -1.70 0.47 1.96
CA PHE A 112 -1.76 -0.96 1.76
C PHE A 112 -0.38 -1.47 1.36
N TYR A 113 0.05 -2.60 1.93
CA TYR A 113 1.39 -3.09 1.72
C TYR A 113 1.46 -4.61 1.52
N LEU A 114 2.42 -5.00 0.69
CA LEU A 114 2.82 -6.36 0.38
C LEU A 114 4.26 -6.55 0.85
N PRO A 115 4.53 -7.39 1.87
CA PRO A 115 5.88 -7.66 2.30
C PRO A 115 6.73 -8.30 1.19
N LEU A 116 7.95 -7.80 0.98
CA LEU A 116 8.82 -8.33 -0.07
C LEU A 116 9.22 -9.79 0.18
N GLY A 117 9.38 -10.19 1.44
CA GLY A 117 9.66 -11.58 1.80
C GLY A 117 8.60 -12.56 1.30
N ALA A 118 7.32 -12.26 1.54
CA ALA A 118 6.19 -13.04 1.02
C ALA A 118 6.09 -12.96 -0.51
N LEU A 119 6.29 -11.77 -1.09
CA LEU A 119 6.29 -11.58 -2.54
C LEU A 119 7.39 -12.41 -3.22
N GLY A 120 8.59 -12.47 -2.65
CA GLY A 120 9.72 -13.22 -3.20
C GLY A 120 9.53 -14.74 -3.21
N VAL A 121 8.57 -15.26 -2.45
CA VAL A 121 8.18 -16.68 -2.51
C VAL A 121 7.41 -16.99 -3.81
N VAL A 122 6.62 -16.04 -4.30
CA VAL A 122 5.70 -16.23 -5.45
C VAL A 122 6.16 -15.50 -6.72
N VAL A 123 6.99 -14.48 -6.59
CA VAL A 123 7.61 -13.72 -7.67
C VAL A 123 9.14 -13.87 -7.56
N PRO A 124 9.76 -14.83 -8.28
CA PRO A 124 11.19 -15.13 -8.15
C PRO A 124 12.12 -13.93 -8.39
N ASP A 125 11.69 -13.01 -9.24
CA ASP A 125 12.48 -11.85 -9.67
C ASP A 125 12.48 -10.70 -8.65
N VAL A 126 11.75 -10.80 -7.53
CA VAL A 126 11.81 -9.83 -6.42
C VAL A 126 13.21 -9.85 -5.79
N GLY A 127 13.79 -11.04 -5.58
CA GLY A 127 15.21 -11.23 -5.27
C GLY A 127 15.80 -10.25 -4.24
N GLY A 128 16.89 -9.58 -4.61
CA GLY A 128 17.61 -8.61 -3.77
C GLY A 128 17.12 -7.17 -3.88
N PHE A 129 15.97 -6.91 -4.53
CA PHE A 129 15.41 -5.58 -4.70
C PHE A 129 15.23 -4.85 -3.35
N PRO A 130 15.46 -3.52 -3.29
CA PRO A 130 15.89 -2.62 -4.37
C PRO A 130 17.41 -2.60 -4.59
N PHE A 131 18.16 -3.54 -4.02
CA PHE A 131 19.62 -3.54 -4.05
C PHE A 131 20.19 -4.40 -5.18
N GLY A 132 21.43 -4.09 -5.59
CA GLY A 132 22.17 -4.85 -6.59
C GLY A 132 21.83 -4.52 -8.05
N PRO A 133 22.42 -5.24 -9.01
CA PRO A 133 22.29 -4.94 -10.45
C PRO A 133 20.87 -5.10 -11.00
N ASP A 134 19.99 -5.75 -10.25
CA ASP A 134 18.58 -5.97 -10.61
C ASP A 134 17.61 -4.96 -9.95
N GLY A 135 18.08 -4.12 -9.02
CA GLY A 135 17.24 -3.24 -8.21
C GLY A 135 16.62 -2.04 -8.93
N GLY A 136 17.19 -1.64 -10.07
CA GLY A 136 16.69 -0.55 -10.91
C GLY A 136 15.82 -1.06 -12.08
N PRO A 137 16.16 -0.79 -13.35
CA PRO A 137 15.31 -1.10 -14.50
C PRO A 137 14.84 -2.55 -14.64
N ARG A 138 15.61 -3.54 -14.14
CA ARG A 138 15.20 -4.96 -14.19
C ARG A 138 14.05 -5.28 -13.24
N SER A 139 13.91 -4.53 -12.14
CA SER A 139 12.78 -4.67 -11.23
C SER A 139 11.45 -4.33 -11.90
N LEU A 140 11.47 -3.51 -12.96
CA LEU A 140 10.26 -3.12 -13.70
C LEU A 140 9.55 -4.32 -14.33
N ASP A 141 10.27 -5.41 -14.66
CA ASP A 141 9.67 -6.60 -15.28
C ASP A 141 8.60 -7.22 -14.38
N TRP A 142 8.81 -7.24 -13.06
CA TRP A 142 7.83 -7.74 -12.09
C TRP A 142 6.99 -6.61 -11.46
N ARG A 143 7.53 -5.39 -11.33
CA ARG A 143 6.82 -4.25 -10.74
C ARG A 143 5.73 -3.71 -11.64
N VAL A 144 5.95 -3.57 -12.94
CA VAL A 144 4.94 -3.00 -13.86
C VAL A 144 3.58 -3.71 -13.79
N PRO A 145 3.47 -5.05 -13.84
CA PRO A 145 2.17 -5.70 -13.69
C PRO A 145 1.58 -5.53 -12.28
N LEU A 146 2.41 -5.51 -11.23
CA LEU A 146 1.96 -5.27 -9.85
C LEU A 146 1.44 -3.84 -9.67
N ASP A 147 2.17 -2.85 -10.19
CA ASP A 147 1.80 -1.44 -10.16
C ASP A 147 0.50 -1.19 -10.93
N ALA A 148 0.34 -1.82 -12.08
CA ALA A 148 -0.90 -1.72 -12.85
C ALA A 148 -2.10 -2.21 -12.03
N TRP A 149 -1.95 -3.32 -11.31
CA TRP A 149 -2.99 -3.83 -10.42
C TRP A 149 -3.25 -2.90 -9.22
N LEU A 150 -2.20 -2.40 -8.56
CA LEU A 150 -2.34 -1.43 -7.46
C LEU A 150 -3.00 -0.12 -7.94
N ALA A 151 -2.71 0.32 -9.17
CA ALA A 151 -3.36 1.46 -9.78
C ALA A 151 -4.86 1.20 -10.05
N GLU A 152 -5.26 -0.01 -10.45
CA GLU A 152 -6.69 -0.36 -10.55
C GLU A 152 -7.36 -0.39 -9.17
N VAL A 153 -6.71 -0.94 -8.13
CA VAL A 153 -7.22 -0.88 -6.76
C VAL A 153 -7.47 0.57 -6.34
N ALA A 154 -6.50 1.47 -6.59
CA ALA A 154 -6.64 2.88 -6.28
C ALA A 154 -7.76 3.56 -7.10
N ARG A 155 -7.95 3.19 -8.37
CA ARG A 155 -9.07 3.69 -9.18
C ARG A 155 -10.41 3.28 -8.60
N GLU A 156 -10.55 2.05 -8.10
CA GLU A 156 -11.78 1.63 -7.43
C GLU A 156 -12.02 2.40 -6.13
N VAL A 157 -10.97 2.65 -5.34
CA VAL A 157 -11.07 3.52 -4.15
C VAL A 157 -11.53 4.92 -4.55
N PHE A 158 -10.94 5.50 -5.60
CA PHE A 158 -11.24 6.85 -6.09
C PHE A 158 -12.71 7.00 -6.56
N ARG A 159 -13.35 5.93 -7.04
CA ARG A 159 -14.79 5.94 -7.37
C ARG A 159 -15.70 6.11 -6.16
N HIS A 160 -15.20 5.83 -4.96
CA HIS A 160 -15.96 5.90 -3.71
C HIS A 160 -15.63 7.15 -2.87
N LEU A 161 -14.43 7.70 -3.01
CA LEU A 161 -14.02 8.96 -2.42
C LEU A 161 -12.83 9.57 -3.17
N ASP A 162 -12.77 10.90 -3.19
CA ASP A 162 -11.58 11.58 -3.67
C ASP A 162 -10.45 11.53 -2.61
N PHE A 163 -9.23 11.33 -3.08
CA PHE A 163 -7.98 11.48 -2.33
C PHE A 163 -7.07 12.47 -3.09
N ARG A 164 -6.06 13.06 -2.44
CA ARG A 164 -5.23 14.15 -3.01
C ARG A 164 -4.10 13.62 -3.90
N LEU A 165 -3.50 12.50 -3.50
CA LEU A 165 -2.36 11.86 -4.16
C LEU A 165 -2.35 10.37 -3.82
N GLY A 166 -1.88 9.54 -4.73
CA GLY A 166 -1.47 8.18 -4.42
C GLY A 166 -0.08 7.86 -4.96
N LEU A 167 0.61 6.95 -4.28
CA LEU A 167 1.96 6.52 -4.61
C LEU A 167 2.02 5.01 -4.59
N ILE A 168 2.76 4.44 -5.55
CA ILE A 168 3.01 3.00 -5.65
C ILE A 168 4.51 2.78 -5.69
N GLY A 169 5.05 1.97 -4.79
CA GLY A 169 6.50 1.71 -4.78
C GLY A 169 7.00 0.96 -3.56
N PHE A 170 8.31 0.92 -3.41
CA PHE A 170 8.98 0.27 -2.29
C PHE A 170 9.18 1.26 -1.14
N ASP A 171 8.76 0.89 0.06
CA ASP A 171 8.88 1.68 1.30
C ASP A 171 8.64 3.17 1.01
N VAL A 172 7.43 3.50 0.58
CA VAL A 172 7.10 4.83 0.05
C VAL A 172 7.28 5.87 1.14
N ASP A 173 8.24 6.77 0.92
CA ASP A 173 8.40 7.93 1.78
C ASP A 173 7.30 8.97 1.49
N ILE A 174 6.31 9.05 2.39
CA ILE A 174 5.22 10.03 2.33
C ILE A 174 5.61 11.41 2.88
N THR A 175 6.80 11.54 3.48
CA THR A 175 7.28 12.79 4.11
C THR A 175 8.18 13.61 3.20
N ASP A 176 8.88 12.97 2.24
CA ASP A 176 9.74 13.64 1.24
C ASP A 176 8.96 14.06 -0.02
N LEU A 177 7.65 14.30 0.12
CA LEU A 177 6.83 14.74 -0.99
C LEU A 177 7.00 16.24 -1.18
N THR A 178 7.87 16.59 -2.14
CA THR A 178 7.86 17.91 -2.80
C THR A 178 6.52 18.09 -3.50
N ASP A 179 5.52 18.53 -2.74
CA ASP A 179 4.15 18.87 -3.13
C ASP A 179 3.70 18.39 -4.53
N PRO A 180 3.30 17.13 -4.69
CA PRO A 180 2.67 16.66 -5.92
C PRO A 180 1.28 17.30 -6.15
N ALA A 181 0.70 18.00 -5.17
CA ALA A 181 -0.48 18.82 -5.39
C ALA A 181 -0.16 20.06 -6.26
N ALA A 182 1.12 20.41 -6.41
CA ALA A 182 1.59 21.32 -7.47
C ALA A 182 1.52 20.70 -8.88
N GLY A 183 1.15 19.42 -9.00
CA GLY A 183 0.97 18.71 -10.27
C GLY A 183 2.28 18.38 -11.01
N VAL A 184 3.43 18.53 -10.34
CA VAL A 184 4.75 18.29 -10.96
C VAL A 184 5.25 16.90 -10.61
N VAL A 185 5.08 15.98 -11.56
CA VAL A 185 5.65 14.64 -11.48
C VAL A 185 7.13 14.67 -11.89
N PRO A 186 8.06 14.13 -11.09
CA PRO A 186 9.47 14.08 -11.46
C PRO A 186 9.71 13.32 -12.78
N GLU A 187 10.73 13.72 -13.56
CA GLU A 187 11.09 13.01 -14.78
C GLU A 187 11.62 11.59 -14.49
N GLN A 188 12.42 11.45 -13.44
CA GLN A 188 12.92 10.17 -12.94
C GLN A 188 12.15 9.75 -11.69
N ARG A 189 11.61 8.53 -11.69
CA ARG A 189 10.63 8.11 -10.69
C ARG A 189 10.87 6.68 -10.26
N TRP A 190 11.18 6.54 -8.98
CA TRP A 190 11.18 5.24 -8.30
C TRP A 190 9.76 4.80 -7.96
N ASN A 191 8.83 5.73 -7.76
CA ASN A 191 7.43 5.43 -7.46
C ASN A 191 6.52 5.70 -8.67
N GLY A 192 5.45 4.92 -8.80
CA GLY A 192 4.29 5.29 -9.59
C GLY A 192 3.46 6.36 -8.87
N TYR A 193 2.85 7.27 -9.63
CA TYR A 193 2.03 8.37 -9.12
C TYR A 193 0.59 8.20 -9.58
N LEU A 194 -0.35 8.46 -8.67
CA LEU A 194 -1.79 8.44 -8.93
C LEU A 194 -2.33 9.85 -8.67
N LEU A 195 -2.76 10.52 -9.73
CA LEU A 195 -3.10 11.94 -9.72
C LEU A 195 -4.57 12.14 -10.07
N PRO A 196 -5.36 12.77 -9.18
CA PRO A 196 -6.69 13.24 -9.51
C PRO A 196 -6.63 14.39 -10.53
N VAL A 197 -7.06 14.16 -11.77
CA VAL A 197 -7.13 15.17 -12.84
C VAL A 197 -8.53 15.16 -13.45
N GLY A 198 -9.25 16.28 -13.33
CA GLY A 198 -10.57 16.44 -13.94
C GLY A 198 -11.60 15.39 -13.51
N GLY A 199 -11.57 14.96 -12.23
CA GLY A 199 -12.45 13.92 -11.69
C GLY A 199 -12.12 12.50 -12.14
N LYS A 200 -10.94 12.28 -12.71
CA LYS A 200 -10.41 10.95 -13.05
C LYS A 200 -9.08 10.75 -12.34
N LEU A 201 -8.72 9.49 -12.10
CA LEU A 201 -7.41 9.14 -11.57
C LEU A 201 -6.45 8.75 -12.70
N GLU A 202 -5.44 9.57 -12.93
CA GLU A 202 -4.35 9.31 -13.87
C GLU A 202 -3.23 8.54 -13.17
N TYR A 203 -2.74 7.48 -13.80
CA TYR A 203 -1.60 6.72 -13.31
C TYR A 203 -0.36 7.05 -14.15
N VAL A 204 0.68 7.57 -13.51
CA VAL A 204 1.98 7.84 -14.12
C VAL A 204 2.99 6.83 -13.57
N PRO A 205 3.50 5.90 -14.39
CA PRO A 205 4.31 4.80 -13.90
C PRO A 205 5.70 5.22 -13.43
N ALA A 206 6.26 4.42 -12.52
CA ALA A 206 7.68 4.42 -12.22
C ALA A 206 8.51 4.14 -13.49
N ASN A 207 9.71 4.68 -13.56
CA ASN A 207 10.64 4.46 -14.67
C ASN A 207 12.08 4.23 -14.22
N ARG A 208 12.29 3.97 -12.93
CA ARG A 208 13.56 3.62 -12.30
C ARG A 208 13.44 2.33 -11.50
#